data_AF-A9A5U5-F1
#
_entry.id   AF-A9A5U5-F1
#
_cell.length_a   1.000
_cell.length_b   1.000
_cell.length_c   1.000
_cell.angle_alpha   90.00
_cell.angle_beta   90.00
_cell.angle_gamma   90.00
#
_symmetry.space_group_name_H-M   'P 1'
#
loop_
_entity.id
_entity.type
_entity.pdbx_description
1 polymer ?
#
loop_
_entity_poly.entity_id
_entity_poly.type
_entity_poly.pdbx_seq_one_letter_code
_entity_poly.pdbx_strand_id
1 'polypeptide(L)'
;MCIAYRIHVNNSLIFFAIWHVMKNTSKKLQNTSDRILRFFVITFAMLACSTLVGLSSAYAADVQVTKIHPMPVEDDKVSVAFTLCSNDEYLEMPRITVSSDLQTKILSLKHDLKPGTCIGGTTIAETYDVSTINTSIVPQTDSNLYKQETIVDQKIVSQGMSNDGYLVVKLISEQPREGISMKFNLEFQDVAGNIVEKINYDITALQDNHVVLNLQNMHSSYGTSILTTDELTSDSPVEVNIMLHGIGVPGHEDQWTGPKGEIIMFHVVPEFGAIVMLVLTVSVLSIILISSKFNTLRISNIQS
;
A
#
# COMPACT_ATOMS: atom_id res chain seq x y z
N MET A 1 1.17 4.65 40.39
CA MET A 1 0.77 6.08 40.29
C MET A 1 1.76 6.76 39.34
N CYS A 2 1.48 6.69 38.04
CA CYS A 2 2.32 7.31 37.01
C CYS A 2 1.53 8.43 36.34
N ILE A 3 2.13 9.61 36.37
CA ILE A 3 1.58 10.87 35.90
C ILE A 3 1.80 10.94 34.39
N ALA A 4 0.72 10.89 33.62
CA ALA A 4 0.75 11.15 32.19
C ALA A 4 0.89 12.66 31.95
N TYR A 5 2.01 13.08 31.37
CA TYR A 5 2.17 14.44 30.85
C TYR A 5 1.37 14.57 29.55
N ARG A 6 0.22 15.24 29.64
CA ARG A 6 -0.56 15.68 28.48
C ARG A 6 0.07 16.96 27.95
N ILE A 7 0.88 16.88 26.90
CA ILE A 7 1.38 18.07 26.21
C ILE A 7 0.23 18.64 25.37
N HIS A 8 -0.44 19.65 25.91
CA HIS A 8 -1.31 20.53 25.14
C HIS A 8 -0.41 21.44 24.29
N VAL A 9 -0.26 21.13 23.00
CA VAL A 9 0.31 22.09 22.05
C VAL A 9 -0.74 23.16 21.80
N ASN A 10 -0.56 24.32 22.43
CA ASN A 10 -1.41 25.48 22.24
C ASN A 10 -1.23 25.99 20.79
N ASN A 11 -2.27 25.82 19.95
CA ASN A 11 -2.31 26.30 18.56
C ASN A 11 -1.96 27.78 18.41
N SER A 12 -2.06 28.59 19.47
CA SER A 12 -1.68 30.01 19.46
C SER A 12 -0.19 30.27 19.15
N LEU A 13 0.73 29.37 19.54
CA LEU A 13 2.18 29.56 19.33
C LEU A 13 2.61 29.36 17.86
N ILE A 14 1.92 28.48 17.14
CA ILE A 14 2.15 28.24 15.71
C ILE A 14 1.66 29.45 14.89
N PHE A 15 0.52 30.02 15.26
CA PHE A 15 0.03 31.27 14.65
C PHE A 15 0.99 32.44 14.86
N PHE A 16 1.62 32.56 16.03
CA PHE A 16 2.62 33.61 16.28
C PHE A 16 3.92 33.40 15.48
N ALA A 17 4.39 32.17 15.34
CA ALA A 17 5.59 31.86 14.55
C ALA A 17 5.38 32.14 13.05
N ILE A 18 4.22 31.76 12.50
CA ILE A 18 3.86 32.01 11.10
C ILE A 18 3.67 33.51 10.85
N TRP A 19 3.03 34.23 11.77
CA TRP A 19 2.88 35.69 11.69
C TRP A 19 4.22 36.43 11.70
N HIS A 20 5.18 35.98 12.55
CA HIS A 20 6.49 36.62 12.65
C HIS A 20 7.37 36.35 11.42
N VAL A 21 7.28 35.16 10.82
CA VAL A 21 7.96 34.82 9.57
C VAL A 21 7.39 35.62 8.40
N MET A 22 6.06 35.77 8.30
CA MET A 22 5.41 36.57 7.25
C MET A 22 5.72 38.06 7.36
N LYS A 23 5.83 38.60 8.59
CA LYS A 23 6.17 40.02 8.80
C LYS A 23 7.62 40.33 8.41
N ASN A 24 8.53 39.35 8.53
CA ASN A 24 9.94 39.53 8.19
C ASN A 24 10.24 39.33 6.70
N THR A 25 9.50 38.45 6.00
CA THR A 25 9.63 38.29 4.54
C THR A 25 8.99 39.44 3.76
N SER A 26 7.91 40.04 4.28
CA SER A 26 7.27 41.23 3.69
C SER A 26 8.20 42.46 3.61
N LYS A 27 9.02 42.71 4.64
CA LYS A 27 9.98 43.83 4.64
C LYS A 27 11.12 43.66 3.63
N LYS A 28 11.45 42.42 3.23
CA LYS A 28 12.54 42.14 2.29
C LYS A 28 12.11 42.25 0.81
N LEU A 29 10.81 42.36 0.55
CA LEU A 29 10.21 42.42 -0.81
C LEU A 29 9.72 43.84 -1.19
N GLN A 30 10.16 44.86 -0.46
CA GLN A 30 9.75 46.24 -0.70
C GLN A 30 10.52 46.93 -1.84
N ASN A 31 11.58 46.31 -2.39
CA ASN A 31 12.49 47.00 -3.32
C ASN A 31 12.73 46.34 -4.68
N THR A 32 11.82 45.47 -5.14
CA THR A 32 11.88 44.97 -6.51
C THR A 32 10.49 44.91 -7.12
N SER A 33 10.39 45.49 -8.30
CA SER A 33 9.24 45.47 -9.20
C SER A 33 8.92 44.04 -9.60
N ASP A 34 8.17 43.32 -8.77
CA ASP A 34 7.65 42.02 -9.17
C ASP A 34 6.22 41.81 -8.65
N ARG A 35 5.27 42.29 -9.45
CA ARG A 35 3.82 42.19 -9.18
C ARG A 35 3.31 40.75 -9.30
N ILE A 36 4.09 39.85 -9.91
CA ILE A 36 3.74 38.44 -10.16
C ILE A 36 3.94 37.59 -8.90
N LEU A 37 5.02 37.85 -8.14
CA LEU A 37 5.32 37.11 -6.91
C LEU A 37 4.33 37.42 -5.76
N ARG A 38 3.76 38.64 -5.75
CA ARG A 38 2.73 39.05 -4.77
C ARG A 38 1.39 38.34 -4.97
N PHE A 39 1.04 37.96 -6.21
CA PHE A 39 -0.17 37.17 -6.47
C PHE A 39 -0.01 35.74 -5.95
N PHE A 40 1.12 35.08 -6.21
CA PHE A 40 1.36 33.70 -5.76
C PHE A 40 1.34 33.51 -4.23
N VAL A 41 1.88 34.46 -3.47
CA VAL A 41 1.92 34.36 -2.00
C VAL A 41 0.55 34.58 -1.35
N ILE A 42 -0.32 35.42 -1.94
CA ILE A 42 -1.66 35.67 -1.40
C ILE A 42 -2.62 34.52 -1.73
N THR A 43 -2.48 33.86 -2.89
CA THR A 43 -3.31 32.70 -3.25
C THR A 43 -2.97 31.46 -2.40
N PHE A 44 -1.70 31.27 -2.02
CA PHE A 44 -1.30 30.17 -1.13
C PHE A 44 -1.82 30.34 0.32
N ALA A 45 -1.99 31.58 0.78
CA ALA A 45 -2.49 31.86 2.13
C ALA A 45 -4.02 31.65 2.27
N MET A 46 -4.81 31.86 1.20
CA MET A 46 -6.25 31.60 1.25
C MET A 46 -6.61 30.12 1.09
N LEU A 47 -5.75 29.31 0.44
CA LEU A 47 -5.97 27.87 0.32
C LEU A 47 -5.65 27.10 1.62
N ALA A 48 -4.88 27.71 2.54
CA ALA A 48 -4.54 27.12 3.84
C ALA A 48 -5.56 27.40 4.95
N CYS A 49 -6.61 28.21 4.69
CA CYS A 49 -7.57 28.63 5.72
C CYS A 49 -8.95 27.94 5.61
N SER A 50 -9.19 27.14 4.57
CA SER A 50 -10.49 26.48 4.31
C SER A 50 -10.56 25.01 4.72
N THR A 51 -9.51 24.44 5.32
CA THR A 51 -9.47 23.03 5.75
C THR A 51 -9.31 22.90 7.26
N LEU A 52 -10.16 23.55 8.06
CA LEU A 52 -10.19 23.35 9.50
C LEU A 52 -11.61 23.48 10.06
N VAL A 53 -12.52 22.66 9.54
CA VAL A 53 -13.73 22.24 10.26
C VAL A 53 -13.89 20.73 10.06
N GLY A 54 -13.08 19.95 10.76
CA GLY A 54 -13.31 18.52 10.97
C GLY A 54 -13.99 18.35 12.32
N LEU A 55 -15.32 18.25 12.30
CA LEU A 55 -16.13 17.83 13.44
C LEU A 55 -15.61 16.49 13.96
N SER A 56 -15.41 16.38 15.27
CA SER A 56 -15.17 15.12 15.95
C SER A 56 -16.42 14.24 15.82
N SER A 57 -16.46 13.35 14.85
CA SER A 57 -17.39 12.22 14.87
C SER A 57 -16.87 11.24 15.92
N ALA A 58 -17.66 11.00 16.96
CA ALA A 58 -17.48 9.85 17.82
C ALA A 58 -17.62 8.60 16.93
N TYR A 59 -16.60 7.74 16.92
CA TYR A 59 -16.63 6.50 16.14
C TYR A 59 -17.78 5.60 16.61
N ALA A 60 -18.53 5.05 15.66
CA ALA A 60 -19.75 4.27 15.91
C ALA A 60 -19.52 2.81 16.35
N ALA A 61 -18.27 2.39 16.49
CA ALA A 61 -17.87 1.05 16.91
C ALA A 61 -16.55 1.09 17.66
N ASP A 62 -16.31 0.08 18.51
CA ASP A 62 -15.11 -0.02 19.37
C ASP A 62 -14.42 -1.37 19.19
N VAL A 63 -13.08 -1.37 19.16
CA VAL A 63 -12.25 -2.60 19.12
C VAL A 63 -11.31 -2.58 20.29
N GLN A 64 -11.33 -3.65 21.07
CA GLN A 64 -10.46 -3.79 22.23
C GLN A 64 -9.63 -5.06 22.12
N VAL A 65 -8.35 -4.94 22.46
CA VAL A 65 -7.49 -6.10 22.73
C VAL A 65 -7.97 -6.72 24.04
N THR A 66 -8.47 -7.95 23.95
CA THR A 66 -9.03 -8.66 25.10
C THR A 66 -7.97 -9.52 25.79
N LYS A 67 -7.02 -10.07 25.04
CA LYS A 67 -5.95 -10.90 25.60
C LYS A 67 -4.74 -10.98 24.67
N ILE A 68 -3.53 -10.93 25.24
CA ILE A 68 -2.29 -11.20 24.52
C ILE A 68 -1.64 -12.44 25.15
N HIS A 69 -1.23 -13.39 24.32
CA HIS A 69 -0.51 -14.59 24.76
C HIS A 69 0.81 -14.71 23.99
N PRO A 70 1.96 -14.59 24.65
CA PRO A 70 3.26 -14.83 24.03
C PRO A 70 3.36 -16.28 23.54
N MET A 71 3.90 -16.51 22.34
CA MET A 71 4.12 -17.87 21.84
C MET A 71 5.51 -18.37 22.27
N PRO A 72 5.61 -19.49 23.00
CA PRO A 72 6.88 -19.94 23.57
C PRO A 72 7.88 -20.54 22.56
N VAL A 73 7.55 -20.56 21.27
CA VAL A 73 8.33 -21.22 20.22
C VAL A 73 8.98 -20.22 19.25
N GLU A 74 8.51 -18.96 19.24
CA GLU A 74 9.00 -17.90 18.35
C GLU A 74 9.07 -16.59 19.15
N ASP A 75 10.28 -16.13 19.47
CA ASP A 75 10.53 -15.03 20.44
C ASP A 75 9.97 -13.67 20.00
N ASP A 76 9.59 -13.53 18.73
CA ASP A 76 9.07 -12.31 18.12
C ASP A 76 7.57 -12.40 17.76
N LYS A 77 6.88 -13.51 18.06
CA LYS A 77 5.45 -13.69 17.72
C LYS A 77 4.56 -13.81 18.95
N VAL A 78 3.43 -13.12 18.90
CA VAL A 78 2.40 -13.17 19.95
C VAL A 78 1.01 -13.38 19.37
N SER A 79 0.21 -14.18 20.07
CA SER A 79 -1.20 -14.36 19.77
C SER A 79 -2.00 -13.23 20.40
N VAL A 80 -2.70 -12.45 19.58
CA VAL A 80 -3.56 -11.34 19.99
C VAL A 80 -5.01 -11.77 19.81
N ALA A 81 -5.76 -11.82 20.90
CA ALA A 81 -7.21 -11.94 20.89
C ALA A 81 -7.84 -10.55 20.99
N PHE A 82 -8.81 -10.29 20.12
CA PHE A 82 -9.52 -9.01 20.07
C PHE A 82 -11.03 -9.23 20.08
N THR A 83 -11.74 -8.22 20.53
CA THR A 83 -13.20 -8.13 20.46
C THR A 83 -13.57 -6.85 19.73
N LEU A 84 -14.36 -6.96 18.67
CA LEU A 84 -14.99 -5.85 17.97
C LEU A 84 -16.46 -5.80 18.38
N CYS A 85 -16.93 -4.65 18.86
CA CYS A 85 -18.34 -4.41 19.17
C CYS A 85 -18.87 -3.28 18.29
N SER A 86 -20.02 -3.54 17.64
CA SER A 86 -20.79 -2.45 17.04
C SER A 86 -21.75 -1.90 18.07
N ASN A 87 -21.78 -0.57 18.22
CA ASN A 87 -22.72 0.10 19.11
C ASN A 87 -24.09 0.15 18.43
N ASP A 88 -24.42 1.23 17.74
CA ASP A 88 -25.75 1.40 17.12
C ASP A 88 -25.74 1.29 15.59
N GLU A 89 -24.59 1.02 14.99
CA GLU A 89 -24.45 0.93 13.53
C GLU A 89 -24.34 -0.51 13.02
N TYR A 90 -24.75 -0.70 11.76
CA TYR A 90 -24.48 -1.93 11.03
C TYR A 90 -23.12 -1.81 10.36
N LEU A 91 -22.23 -2.77 10.60
CA LEU A 91 -20.92 -2.82 9.94
C LEU A 91 -20.92 -3.97 8.94
N GLU A 92 -20.84 -3.65 7.65
CA GLU A 92 -20.72 -4.65 6.58
C GLU A 92 -19.26 -5.08 6.43
N MET A 93 -18.94 -6.35 6.67
CA MET A 93 -17.58 -6.90 6.62
C MET A 93 -16.49 -5.98 7.24
N PRO A 94 -16.57 -5.67 8.55
CA PRO A 94 -15.68 -4.71 9.18
C PRO A 94 -14.21 -5.13 9.06
N ARG A 95 -13.35 -4.13 8.87
CA ARG A 95 -11.90 -4.30 8.86
C ARG A 95 -11.31 -3.68 10.10
N ILE A 96 -10.38 -4.39 10.72
CA ILE A 96 -9.64 -3.88 11.88
C ILE A 96 -8.15 -3.90 11.57
N THR A 97 -7.42 -2.99 12.19
CA THR A 97 -5.97 -2.96 12.16
C THR A 97 -5.44 -3.47 13.48
N VAL A 98 -4.44 -4.35 13.43
CA VAL A 98 -3.63 -4.77 14.57
C VAL A 98 -2.20 -4.29 14.29
N SER A 99 -1.73 -3.31 15.05
CA SER A 99 -0.41 -2.68 14.87
C SER A 99 0.50 -2.94 16.06
N SER A 100 1.78 -3.16 15.81
CA SER A 100 2.88 -3.24 16.78
C SER A 100 4.05 -2.36 16.32
N ASP A 101 5.14 -2.38 17.06
CA ASP A 101 6.44 -1.82 16.68
C ASP A 101 7.05 -2.41 15.39
N LEU A 102 6.74 -3.68 15.07
CA LEU A 102 7.32 -4.36 13.91
C LEU A 102 6.41 -4.39 12.69
N GLN A 103 5.10 -4.45 12.89
CA GLN A 103 4.17 -4.61 11.78
C GLN A 103 2.80 -4.02 12.03
N THR A 104 2.10 -3.77 10.93
CA THR A 104 0.67 -3.42 10.96
C THR A 104 -0.08 -4.35 10.03
N LYS A 105 -1.07 -5.06 10.57
CA LYS A 105 -1.88 -6.05 9.84
C LYS A 105 -3.33 -5.62 9.81
N ILE A 106 -3.96 -5.70 8.64
CA ILE A 106 -5.40 -5.49 8.49
C ILE A 106 -6.10 -6.85 8.45
N LEU A 107 -7.13 -7.01 9.27
CA LEU A 107 -7.96 -8.20 9.32
C LEU A 107 -9.36 -7.83 8.82
N SER A 108 -9.80 -8.52 7.78
CA SER A 108 -11.18 -8.45 7.30
C SER A 108 -12.01 -9.52 8.00
N LEU A 109 -13.06 -9.10 8.70
CA LEU A 109 -14.00 -10.03 9.30
C LEU A 109 -14.96 -10.53 8.22
N LYS A 110 -15.15 -11.86 8.16
CA LYS A 110 -15.99 -12.50 7.15
C LYS A 110 -17.49 -12.33 7.39
N HIS A 111 -17.89 -11.66 8.47
CA HIS A 111 -19.27 -11.57 8.92
C HIS A 111 -19.61 -10.12 9.23
N ASP A 112 -20.80 -9.72 8.80
CA ASP A 112 -21.35 -8.42 9.14
C ASP A 112 -21.69 -8.36 10.63
N LEU A 113 -21.54 -7.17 11.21
CA LEU A 113 -21.81 -6.91 12.61
C LEU A 113 -23.08 -6.08 12.72
N LYS A 114 -24.11 -6.66 13.34
CA LYS A 114 -25.37 -5.97 13.62
C LYS A 114 -25.17 -4.97 14.78
N PRO A 115 -25.99 -3.90 14.84
CA PRO A 115 -26.03 -3.03 16.00
C PRO A 115 -26.19 -3.83 17.31
N GLY A 116 -25.42 -3.46 18.33
CA GLY A 116 -25.43 -4.06 19.67
C GLY A 116 -24.79 -5.44 19.76
N THR A 117 -24.07 -5.88 18.72
CA THR A 117 -23.42 -7.20 18.71
C THR A 117 -21.90 -7.08 18.70
N CYS A 118 -21.24 -8.07 19.29
CA CYS A 118 -19.79 -8.16 19.35
C CYS A 118 -19.32 -9.47 18.70
N ILE A 119 -18.14 -9.43 18.08
CA ILE A 119 -17.44 -10.57 17.53
C ILE A 119 -16.02 -10.64 18.09
N GLY A 120 -15.57 -11.84 18.43
CA GLY A 120 -14.21 -12.11 18.88
C GLY A 120 -13.38 -12.74 17.76
N GLY A 121 -12.08 -12.45 17.75
CA GLY A 121 -11.15 -13.06 16.82
C GLY A 121 -9.75 -13.19 17.41
N THR A 122 -8.88 -13.91 16.71
CA THR A 122 -7.46 -14.02 17.05
C THR A 122 -6.60 -13.80 15.82
N THR A 123 -5.42 -13.21 16.01
CA THR A 123 -4.36 -13.14 15.00
C THR A 123 -3.01 -13.31 15.67
N ILE A 124 -2.00 -13.67 14.87
CA ILE A 124 -0.61 -13.55 15.26
C ILE A 124 -0.13 -12.14 14.89
N ALA A 125 0.60 -11.51 15.81
CA ALA A 125 1.31 -10.26 15.60
C ALA A 125 2.81 -10.46 15.89
N GLU A 126 3.68 -9.88 15.09
CA GLU A 126 5.12 -9.83 15.30
C GLU A 126 5.45 -8.57 16.11
N THR A 127 6.22 -8.68 17.19
CA THR A 127 6.56 -7.54 18.07
C THR A 127 7.75 -7.86 18.96
N TYR A 128 8.62 -6.88 19.25
CA TYR A 128 9.59 -7.01 20.34
C TYR A 128 9.03 -6.53 21.67
N ASP A 129 8.00 -5.68 21.66
CA ASP A 129 7.36 -5.14 22.85
C ASP A 129 5.82 -5.21 22.73
N VAL A 130 5.23 -6.16 23.45
CA VAL A 130 3.78 -6.39 23.49
C VAL A 130 2.97 -5.18 23.95
N SER A 131 3.58 -4.20 24.64
CA SER A 131 2.92 -2.97 25.05
C SER A 131 2.65 -2.00 23.89
N THR A 132 3.29 -2.23 22.75
CA THR A 132 3.09 -1.45 21.52
C THR A 132 1.90 -1.92 20.70
N ILE A 133 1.30 -3.07 21.06
CA ILE A 133 0.17 -3.63 20.34
C ILE A 133 -1.05 -2.74 20.54
N ASN A 134 -1.59 -2.25 19.45
CA ASN A 134 -2.82 -1.48 19.42
C ASN A 134 -3.78 -2.02 18.35
N THR A 135 -5.07 -1.79 18.56
CA THR A 135 -6.11 -2.18 17.61
C THR A 135 -7.04 -1.02 17.31
N SER A 136 -7.40 -0.85 16.04
CA SER A 136 -8.33 0.20 15.62
C SER A 136 -9.24 -0.29 14.50
N ILE A 137 -10.45 0.25 14.44
CA ILE A 137 -11.34 0.03 13.30
C ILE A 137 -10.84 0.84 12.12
N VAL A 138 -10.80 0.22 10.94
CA VAL A 138 -10.55 0.95 9.70
C VAL A 138 -11.86 1.62 9.28
N PRO A 139 -11.95 2.96 9.24
CA PRO A 139 -13.18 3.65 8.90
C PRO A 139 -13.65 3.26 7.50
N GLN A 140 -14.92 2.90 7.35
CA GLN A 140 -15.56 2.75 6.05
C GLN A 140 -15.93 4.12 5.50
N THR A 141 -14.95 4.90 5.10
CA THR A 141 -15.22 6.03 4.20
C THR A 141 -15.28 5.53 2.78
N ASP A 142 -16.19 6.09 2.00
CA ASP A 142 -16.38 5.83 0.58
C ASP A 142 -15.05 5.60 -0.13
N SER A 143 -15.05 4.53 -0.92
CA SER A 143 -13.97 3.76 -1.54
C SER A 143 -12.88 4.49 -2.35
N ASN A 144 -12.62 5.79 -2.15
CA ASN A 144 -11.59 6.53 -2.90
C ASN A 144 -10.64 7.40 -2.05
N LEU A 145 -10.56 7.19 -0.72
CA LEU A 145 -9.66 8.00 0.13
C LEU A 145 -9.00 7.21 1.27
N TYR A 146 -8.35 6.09 0.92
CA TYR A 146 -7.30 5.49 1.76
C TYR A 146 -6.14 5.01 0.87
N LYS A 147 -5.42 5.98 0.32
CA LYS A 147 -4.00 5.84 0.01
C LYS A 147 -3.28 6.80 0.96
N GLN A 148 -2.93 6.32 2.16
CA GLN A 148 -2.11 7.09 3.08
C GLN A 148 -1.01 6.21 3.65
N GLU A 149 0.12 6.28 2.94
CA GLU A 149 1.52 6.20 3.38
C GLU A 149 1.82 5.39 4.65
N THR A 150 1.99 4.08 4.46
CA THR A 150 3.15 3.39 5.04
C THR A 150 4.39 3.92 4.30
N ILE A 151 5.56 4.04 4.95
CA ILE A 151 6.84 4.26 4.25
C ILE A 151 6.84 3.31 3.06
N VAL A 152 6.88 3.88 1.87
CA VAL A 152 6.37 3.24 0.67
C VAL A 152 7.27 2.06 0.29
N ASP A 153 6.97 0.89 0.84
CA ASP A 153 7.17 -0.35 0.11
C ASP A 153 5.95 -0.48 -0.79
N GLN A 154 6.07 0.10 -1.98
CA GLN A 154 4.99 0.14 -2.95
C GLN A 154 4.72 -1.29 -3.39
N LYS A 155 3.62 -1.83 -2.87
CA LYS A 155 3.18 -3.18 -3.18
C LYS A 155 2.75 -3.24 -4.64
N ILE A 156 3.58 -3.87 -5.48
CA ILE A 156 3.32 -4.10 -6.90
C ILE A 156 2.36 -5.28 -7.02
N VAL A 157 1.21 -5.04 -7.64
CA VAL A 157 0.21 -6.07 -7.95
C VAL A 157 0.23 -6.34 -9.45
N SER A 158 0.49 -7.58 -9.83
CA SER A 158 0.42 -8.05 -11.21
C SER A 158 -0.57 -9.20 -11.31
N GLN A 159 -1.29 -9.28 -12.43
CA GLN A 159 -2.28 -10.33 -12.66
C GLN A 159 -2.09 -10.91 -14.06
N GLY A 160 -2.21 -12.24 -14.15
CA GLY A 160 -2.17 -12.98 -15.40
C GLY A 160 -3.27 -14.03 -15.38
N MET A 161 -3.88 -14.28 -16.53
CA MET A 161 -4.96 -15.26 -16.67
C MET A 161 -4.44 -16.46 -17.45
N SER A 162 -4.91 -17.65 -17.09
CA SER A 162 -4.64 -18.85 -17.86
C SER A 162 -5.31 -18.80 -19.24
N ASN A 163 -4.78 -19.53 -20.20
CA ASN A 163 -5.26 -19.57 -21.58
C ASN A 163 -6.69 -20.09 -21.70
N ASP A 164 -7.12 -20.96 -20.78
CA ASP A 164 -8.49 -21.45 -20.69
C ASP A 164 -9.46 -20.46 -20.04
N GLY A 165 -8.96 -19.33 -19.53
CA GLY A 165 -9.72 -18.30 -18.86
C GLY A 165 -10.32 -18.71 -17.51
N TYR A 166 -9.92 -19.86 -16.96
CA TYR A 166 -10.48 -20.36 -15.71
C TYR A 166 -9.77 -19.78 -14.48
N LEU A 167 -8.45 -19.60 -14.57
CA LEU A 167 -7.60 -19.21 -13.45
C LEU A 167 -6.98 -17.84 -13.67
N VAL A 168 -7.04 -16.99 -12.65
CA VAL A 168 -6.31 -15.74 -12.54
C VAL A 168 -5.26 -15.89 -11.47
N VAL A 169 -4.00 -15.69 -11.82
CA VAL A 169 -2.88 -15.68 -10.90
C VAL A 169 -2.53 -14.23 -10.60
N LYS A 170 -2.65 -13.87 -9.33
CA LYS A 170 -2.31 -12.55 -8.81
C LYS A 170 -1.02 -12.66 -8.03
N LEU A 171 0.03 -12.03 -8.57
CA LEU A 171 1.32 -11.87 -7.92
C LEU A 171 1.31 -10.52 -7.20
N ILE A 172 1.66 -10.55 -5.92
CA ILE A 172 1.86 -9.34 -5.17
C ILE A 172 3.24 -9.31 -4.55
N SER A 173 3.96 -8.21 -4.77
CA SER A 173 5.39 -8.10 -4.47
C SER A 173 5.76 -6.71 -3.97
N GLU A 174 6.95 -6.60 -3.41
CA GLU A 174 7.61 -5.33 -3.10
C GLU A 174 8.45 -4.88 -4.32
N GLN A 175 9.05 -3.69 -4.27
CA GLN A 175 9.97 -3.27 -5.33
C GLN A 175 11.31 -4.01 -5.22
N PRO A 176 11.92 -4.42 -6.35
CA PRO A 176 13.26 -5.00 -6.33
C PRO A 176 14.27 -3.97 -5.83
N ARG A 177 15.12 -4.39 -4.88
CA ARG A 177 16.17 -3.57 -4.26
C ARG A 177 17.43 -4.38 -4.08
N GLU A 178 18.56 -3.83 -4.49
CA GLU A 178 19.88 -4.44 -4.34
C GLU A 178 20.16 -4.79 -2.87
N GLY A 179 20.65 -6.01 -2.63
CA GLY A 179 21.02 -6.53 -1.31
C GLY A 179 19.83 -6.89 -0.41
N ILE A 180 18.60 -6.89 -0.93
CA ILE A 180 17.40 -7.21 -0.14
C ILE A 180 16.61 -8.33 -0.83
N SER A 181 16.23 -9.36 -0.07
CA SER A 181 15.28 -10.38 -0.54
C SER A 181 13.88 -9.80 -0.74
N MET A 182 13.22 -10.17 -1.83
CA MET A 182 11.83 -9.79 -2.09
C MET A 182 10.86 -10.85 -1.58
N LYS A 183 9.69 -10.42 -1.11
CA LYS A 183 8.56 -11.30 -0.81
C LYS A 183 7.55 -11.32 -1.95
N PHE A 184 7.11 -12.52 -2.33
CA PHE A 184 5.99 -12.73 -3.24
C PHE A 184 4.80 -13.33 -2.49
N ASN A 185 3.63 -12.73 -2.67
CA ASN A 185 2.35 -13.32 -2.28
C ASN A 185 1.58 -13.67 -3.54
N LEU A 186 1.36 -14.97 -3.75
CA LEU A 186 0.54 -15.50 -4.82
C LEU A 186 -0.89 -15.72 -4.31
N GLU A 187 -1.85 -15.30 -5.11
CA GLU A 187 -3.27 -15.63 -4.95
C GLU A 187 -3.76 -16.25 -6.26
N PHE A 188 -4.32 -17.45 -6.17
CA PHE A 188 -4.94 -18.15 -7.30
C PHE A 188 -6.45 -17.97 -7.21
N GLN A 189 -7.05 -17.37 -8.23
CA GLN A 189 -8.45 -16.97 -8.22
C GLN A 189 -9.17 -17.47 -9.48
N ASP A 190 -10.49 -17.57 -9.43
CA ASP A 190 -11.31 -17.65 -10.63
C ASP A 190 -11.57 -16.24 -11.21
N VAL A 191 -12.24 -16.17 -12.36
CA VAL A 191 -12.62 -14.89 -13.00
C VAL A 191 -13.57 -14.03 -12.17
N ALA A 192 -14.25 -14.61 -11.17
CA ALA A 192 -15.10 -13.88 -10.24
C ALA A 192 -14.35 -13.40 -8.99
N GLY A 193 -13.04 -13.69 -8.89
CA GLY A 193 -12.17 -13.31 -7.78
C GLY A 193 -12.24 -14.26 -6.57
N ASN A 194 -12.89 -15.42 -6.68
CA ASN A 194 -12.91 -16.41 -5.61
C ASN A 194 -11.59 -17.18 -5.58
N ILE A 195 -11.08 -17.47 -4.40
CA ILE A 195 -9.85 -18.26 -4.24
C ILE A 195 -10.05 -19.69 -4.72
N VAL A 196 -9.13 -20.18 -5.54
CA VAL A 196 -9.08 -21.55 -6.04
C VAL A 196 -8.05 -22.34 -5.24
N GLU A 197 -8.53 -23.35 -4.51
CA GLU A 197 -7.71 -24.18 -3.62
C GLU A 197 -7.02 -25.34 -4.34
N LYS A 198 -6.03 -25.95 -3.68
CA LYS A 198 -5.30 -27.16 -4.13
C LYS A 198 -4.59 -26.96 -5.48
N ILE A 199 -3.93 -25.82 -5.66
CA ILE A 199 -3.16 -25.53 -6.87
C ILE A 199 -1.79 -26.18 -6.80
N ASN A 200 -1.37 -26.79 -7.89
CA ASN A 200 -0.02 -27.31 -8.08
C ASN A 200 0.71 -26.45 -9.11
N TYR A 201 1.92 -26.00 -8.80
CA TYR A 201 2.67 -25.08 -9.64
C TYR A 201 4.18 -25.15 -9.40
N ASP A 202 4.95 -24.62 -10.34
CA ASP A 202 6.34 -24.24 -10.14
C ASP A 202 6.47 -22.73 -10.23
N ILE A 203 7.50 -22.18 -9.59
CA ILE A 203 7.83 -20.77 -9.69
C ILE A 203 9.33 -20.60 -9.88
N THR A 204 9.70 -19.76 -10.83
CA THR A 204 11.07 -19.31 -11.05
C THR A 204 11.08 -17.79 -11.15
N ALA A 205 11.96 -17.14 -10.41
CA ALA A 205 12.23 -15.72 -10.55
C ALA A 205 13.66 -15.50 -11.05
N LEU A 206 13.81 -14.63 -12.04
CA LEU A 206 15.10 -14.25 -12.62
C LEU A 206 15.32 -12.74 -12.49
N GLN A 207 16.54 -12.36 -12.08
CA GLN A 207 17.02 -10.98 -12.13
C GLN A 207 18.31 -10.96 -12.94
N ASP A 208 18.37 -10.10 -13.96
CA ASP A 208 19.55 -9.98 -14.85
C ASP A 208 20.05 -11.34 -15.37
N ASN A 209 19.11 -12.21 -15.79
CA ASN A 209 19.36 -13.59 -16.25
C ASN A 209 19.91 -14.56 -15.19
N HIS A 210 19.98 -14.17 -13.91
CA HIS A 210 20.33 -15.03 -12.78
C HIS A 210 19.07 -15.46 -12.03
N VAL A 211 19.02 -16.71 -11.62
CA VAL A 211 17.90 -17.24 -10.85
C VAL A 211 18.01 -16.76 -9.41
N VAL A 212 16.98 -16.06 -8.92
CA VAL A 212 16.87 -15.55 -7.54
C VAL A 212 15.78 -16.28 -6.74
N LEU A 213 14.97 -17.10 -7.39
CA LEU A 213 14.05 -18.05 -6.76
C LEU A 213 13.79 -19.20 -7.73
N ASN A 214 13.83 -20.43 -7.25
CA ASN A 214 13.41 -21.59 -8.04
C ASN A 214 12.82 -22.66 -7.13
N LEU A 215 11.50 -22.78 -7.16
CA LEU A 215 10.76 -23.77 -6.39
C LEU A 215 9.90 -24.61 -7.33
N GLN A 216 10.01 -25.93 -7.18
CA GLN A 216 9.41 -26.92 -8.05
C GLN A 216 8.47 -27.82 -7.23
N ASN A 217 7.42 -28.34 -7.86
CA ASN A 217 6.39 -29.19 -7.29
C ASN A 217 5.68 -28.55 -6.07
N MET A 218 5.42 -27.24 -6.15
CA MET A 218 4.72 -26.53 -5.09
C MET A 218 3.23 -26.91 -5.08
N HIS A 219 2.67 -27.04 -3.88
CA HIS A 219 1.25 -27.29 -3.68
C HIS A 219 0.67 -26.28 -2.69
N SER A 220 -0.34 -25.52 -3.10
CA SER A 220 -1.10 -24.63 -2.23
C SER A 220 -2.48 -25.20 -1.95
N SER A 221 -2.69 -25.69 -0.73
CA SER A 221 -4.00 -26.21 -0.30
C SER A 221 -5.06 -25.12 -0.16
N TYR A 222 -4.66 -23.85 0.00
CA TYR A 222 -5.56 -22.71 0.24
C TYR A 222 -5.55 -21.66 -0.88
N GLY A 223 -4.96 -21.98 -2.04
CA GLY A 223 -4.90 -21.05 -3.17
C GLY A 223 -4.07 -19.78 -2.92
N THR A 224 -3.24 -19.78 -1.88
CA THR A 224 -2.33 -18.69 -1.55
C THR A 224 -0.93 -19.21 -1.21
N SER A 225 0.11 -18.42 -1.46
CA SER A 225 1.49 -18.79 -1.12
C SER A 225 2.35 -17.56 -0.88
N ILE A 226 3.13 -17.58 0.20
CA ILE A 226 4.13 -16.55 0.50
C ILE A 226 5.51 -17.15 0.27
N LEU A 227 6.29 -16.48 -0.56
CA LEU A 227 7.60 -16.93 -1.02
C LEU A 227 8.59 -15.79 -0.84
N THR A 228 9.87 -16.13 -0.75
CA THR A 228 10.94 -15.14 -0.57
C THR A 228 12.08 -15.50 -1.50
N THR A 229 12.61 -14.53 -2.23
CA THR A 229 13.77 -14.70 -3.10
C THR A 229 15.06 -14.75 -2.27
N ASP A 230 16.13 -15.21 -2.88
CA ASP A 230 17.48 -14.87 -2.45
C ASP A 230 17.67 -13.33 -2.50
N GLU A 231 18.72 -12.84 -1.85
CA GLU A 231 19.08 -11.42 -1.91
C GLU A 231 19.34 -11.00 -3.35
N LEU A 232 18.71 -9.91 -3.77
CA LEU A 232 18.87 -9.39 -5.13
C LEU A 232 20.26 -8.77 -5.31
N THR A 233 20.80 -8.88 -6.53
CA THR A 233 22.12 -8.32 -6.87
C THR A 233 22.06 -6.93 -7.47
N SER A 234 20.86 -6.43 -7.75
CA SER A 234 20.65 -5.13 -8.37
C SER A 234 19.24 -4.60 -8.08
N ASP A 235 19.01 -3.34 -8.47
CA ASP A 235 17.68 -2.74 -8.57
C ASP A 235 17.03 -3.03 -9.95
N SER A 236 17.47 -4.04 -10.71
CA SER A 236 16.87 -4.37 -12.02
C SER A 236 15.49 -5.04 -11.84
N PRO A 237 14.61 -4.98 -12.87
CA PRO A 237 13.38 -5.75 -12.88
C PRO A 237 13.59 -7.24 -12.63
N VAL A 238 12.61 -7.85 -11.97
CA VAL A 238 12.56 -9.29 -11.72
C VAL A 238 11.48 -9.92 -12.59
N GLU A 239 11.87 -10.88 -13.41
CA GLU A 239 10.96 -11.72 -14.20
C GLU A 239 10.49 -12.88 -13.32
N VAL A 240 9.17 -13.09 -13.20
CA VAL A 240 8.61 -14.19 -12.42
C VAL A 240 7.76 -15.08 -13.33
N ASN A 241 8.14 -16.34 -13.42
CA ASN A 241 7.47 -17.37 -14.21
C ASN A 241 6.78 -18.35 -13.28
N ILE A 242 5.46 -18.53 -13.46
CA ILE A 242 4.65 -19.47 -12.70
C ILE A 242 4.11 -20.52 -13.66
N MET A 243 4.58 -21.76 -13.54
CA MET A 243 4.09 -22.89 -14.34
C MET A 243 2.97 -23.61 -13.59
N LEU A 244 1.77 -23.64 -14.16
CA LEU A 244 0.60 -24.30 -13.59
C LEU A 244 0.61 -25.78 -13.96
N HIS A 245 0.52 -26.65 -12.97
CA HIS A 245 0.45 -28.10 -13.17
C HIS A 245 -0.97 -28.65 -13.11
N GLY A 246 -1.87 -27.93 -12.43
CA GLY A 246 -3.28 -28.28 -12.31
C GLY A 246 -3.80 -28.16 -10.88
N ILE A 247 -5.10 -28.41 -10.75
CA ILE A 247 -5.86 -28.27 -9.51
C ILE A 247 -6.19 -29.67 -8.98
N GLY A 248 -5.71 -30.00 -7.78
CA GLY A 248 -5.94 -31.30 -7.17
C GLY A 248 -4.91 -31.66 -6.10
N VAL A 249 -5.06 -32.85 -5.53
CA VAL A 249 -4.18 -33.36 -4.48
C VAL A 249 -2.91 -33.96 -5.10
N PRO A 250 -1.71 -33.67 -4.57
CA PRO A 250 -0.47 -34.30 -5.05
C PRO A 250 -0.52 -35.83 -5.08
N GLY A 251 0.12 -36.45 -6.07
CA GLY A 251 0.14 -37.91 -6.26
C GLY A 251 -1.12 -38.51 -6.89
N HIS A 252 -2.05 -37.67 -7.34
CA HIS A 252 -3.28 -38.05 -8.06
C HIS A 252 -3.43 -37.18 -9.32
N GLU A 253 -2.36 -37.08 -10.10
CA GLU A 253 -2.24 -36.20 -11.26
C GLU A 253 -3.29 -36.49 -12.35
N ASP A 254 -3.74 -37.73 -12.43
CA ASP A 254 -4.82 -38.21 -13.29
C ASP A 254 -6.19 -37.58 -12.95
N GLN A 255 -6.37 -37.15 -11.69
CA GLN A 255 -7.59 -36.51 -11.21
C GLN A 255 -7.52 -34.99 -11.22
N TRP A 256 -6.36 -34.40 -11.55
CA TRP A 256 -6.22 -32.95 -11.56
C TRP A 256 -7.08 -32.31 -12.65
N THR A 257 -7.65 -31.15 -12.36
CA THR A 257 -8.46 -30.32 -13.27
C THR A 257 -7.79 -28.97 -13.54
N GLY A 258 -8.39 -28.13 -14.39
CA GLY A 258 -7.88 -26.79 -14.69
C GLY A 258 -6.66 -26.76 -15.63
N PRO A 259 -5.99 -25.59 -15.73
CA PRO A 259 -4.85 -25.41 -16.63
C PRO A 259 -3.64 -26.25 -16.19
N LYS A 260 -3.02 -26.96 -17.15
CA LYS A 260 -1.85 -27.82 -16.95
C LYS A 260 -0.77 -27.54 -17.99
N GLY A 261 0.47 -27.42 -17.55
CA GLY A 261 1.64 -27.15 -18.40
C GLY A 261 1.68 -25.73 -18.98
N GLU A 262 1.02 -24.78 -18.34
CA GLU A 262 0.95 -23.39 -18.79
C GLU A 262 1.84 -22.49 -17.94
N ILE A 263 2.55 -21.54 -18.57
CA ILE A 263 3.39 -20.56 -17.88
C ILE A 263 2.71 -19.19 -17.92
N ILE A 264 2.56 -18.59 -16.74
CA ILE A 264 2.17 -17.18 -16.58
C ILE A 264 3.41 -16.39 -16.17
N MET A 265 3.74 -15.37 -16.96
CA MET A 265 4.94 -14.55 -16.80
C MET A 265 4.58 -13.14 -16.29
N PHE A 266 5.33 -12.69 -15.29
CA PHE A 266 5.20 -11.36 -14.69
C PHE A 266 6.52 -10.61 -14.75
N HIS A 267 6.45 -9.29 -14.84
CA HIS A 267 7.60 -8.41 -14.74
C HIS A 267 7.39 -7.45 -13.57
N VAL A 268 8.15 -7.65 -12.50
CA VAL A 268 8.15 -6.75 -11.36
C VAL A 268 9.20 -5.69 -11.62
N VAL A 269 8.73 -4.49 -11.98
CA VAL A 269 9.61 -3.37 -12.31
C VAL A 269 9.90 -2.51 -11.08
N PRO A 270 11.14 -2.02 -10.92
CA PRO A 270 11.43 -0.99 -9.94
C PRO A 270 10.69 0.28 -10.33
N GLU A 271 10.35 1.11 -9.35
CA GLU A 271 9.80 2.41 -9.69
C GLU A 271 10.88 3.33 -10.23
N PHE A 272 10.52 4.04 -11.31
CA PHE A 272 11.32 5.16 -11.76
C PHE A 272 11.33 6.19 -10.63
N GLY A 273 12.45 6.28 -9.92
CA GLY A 273 12.59 7.19 -8.78
C GLY A 273 12.14 8.61 -9.14
N ALA A 274 11.72 9.39 -8.14
CA ALA A 274 11.16 10.74 -8.32
C ALA A 274 12.00 11.63 -9.27
N ILE A 275 13.31 11.41 -9.32
CA ILE A 275 14.25 12.09 -10.22
C ILE A 275 13.90 11.83 -11.70
N VAL A 276 13.64 10.59 -12.11
CA VAL A 276 13.31 10.24 -13.50
C VAL A 276 11.98 10.89 -13.90
N MET A 277 10.99 10.88 -13.00
CA MET A 277 9.70 11.55 -13.22
C MET A 277 9.84 13.08 -13.32
N LEU A 278 10.72 13.69 -12.53
CA LEU A 278 11.01 15.12 -12.60
C LEU A 278 11.68 15.46 -13.95
N VAL A 279 12.67 14.69 -14.37
CA VAL A 279 13.36 14.86 -15.66
C VAL A 279 12.37 14.70 -16.82
N LEU A 280 11.49 13.69 -16.79
CA LEU A 280 10.46 13.49 -17.81
C LEU A 280 9.50 14.69 -17.88
N THR A 281 9.03 15.16 -16.72
CA THR A 281 8.11 16.32 -16.63
C THR A 281 8.74 17.59 -17.19
N VAL A 282 9.99 17.89 -16.80
CA VAL A 282 10.75 19.05 -17.29
C VAL A 282 10.98 18.96 -18.80
N SER A 283 11.27 17.76 -19.31
CA SER A 283 11.49 17.54 -20.74
C SER A 283 10.25 17.82 -21.58
N VAL A 284 9.09 17.29 -21.15
CA VAL A 284 7.81 17.52 -21.84
C VAL A 284 7.41 19.00 -21.81
N LEU A 285 7.54 19.66 -20.65
CA LEU A 285 7.25 21.09 -20.52
C LEU A 285 8.15 21.96 -21.42
N SER A 286 9.43 21.61 -21.55
CA SER A 286 10.38 22.32 -22.40
C SER A 286 9.96 22.25 -23.88
N ILE A 287 9.52 21.09 -24.36
CA ILE A 287 9.04 20.91 -25.74
C ILE A 287 7.80 21.75 -26.00
N ILE A 288 6.82 21.75 -25.08
CA ILE A 288 5.58 22.52 -25.22
C ILE A 288 5.88 24.03 -25.26
N LEU A 289 6.77 24.52 -24.38
CA LEU A 289 7.17 25.93 -24.34
C LEU A 289 7.91 26.35 -25.61
N ILE A 290 8.83 25.53 -26.12
CA ILE A 290 9.55 25.80 -27.35
C ILE A 290 8.58 25.80 -28.55
N SER A 291 7.70 24.79 -28.65
CA SER A 291 6.75 24.66 -29.76
C SER A 291 5.71 25.80 -29.78
N SER A 292 5.25 26.27 -28.62
CA SER A 292 4.33 27.41 -28.55
C SER A 292 4.98 28.70 -29.06
N LYS A 293 6.25 28.96 -28.70
CA LYS A 293 7.00 30.15 -29.13
C LYS A 293 7.25 30.18 -30.64
N PHE A 294 7.45 29.03 -31.28
CA PHE A 294 7.63 28.96 -32.74
C PHE A 294 6.32 29.10 -33.54
N ASN A 295 5.17 28.67 -33.00
CA ASN A 295 3.88 28.91 -33.65
C ASN A 295 3.48 30.40 -33.64
N THR A 296 3.86 31.17 -32.61
CA THR A 296 3.57 32.61 -32.56
C THR A 296 4.43 33.42 -33.54
N LEU A 297 5.65 32.97 -33.85
CA LEU A 297 6.56 33.65 -34.78
C LEU A 297 6.21 33.42 -36.26
N ARG A 298 5.37 32.43 -36.60
CA ARG A 298 4.92 32.19 -37.98
C ARG A 298 3.78 33.11 -38.42
N ILE A 299 3.07 33.75 -37.49
CA ILE A 299 1.92 34.63 -37.81
C ILE A 299 2.36 36.10 -37.99
N SER A 300 3.51 36.51 -37.46
CA SER A 300 3.98 37.91 -37.57
C SER A 300 4.75 38.23 -38.86
N ASN A 301 4.88 37.30 -39.81
CA ASN A 301 5.64 37.51 -41.05
C ASN A 301 4.77 37.43 -42.33
N ILE A 302 3.44 37.54 -42.19
CA ILE A 302 2.48 37.66 -43.30
C ILE A 302 1.67 38.94 -43.12
N GLN A 303 2.31 40.08 -42.85
CA GLN A 303 1.77 41.42 -43.10
C GLN A 303 2.93 42.43 -43.21
N SER A 304 3.57 42.47 -44.39
CA SER A 304 4.32 43.65 -44.86
C SER A 304 4.05 43.85 -46.34
#